data_AF-A0A961S0S3-F1
#
_entry.id   AF-A0A961S0S3-F1
#
_cell.length_a   1.000
_cell.length_b   1.000
_cell.length_c   1.000
_cell.angle_alpha   90.00
_cell.angle_beta   90.00
_cell.angle_gamma   90.00
#
_symmetry.space_group_name_H-M   'P 1'
#
loop_
_entity.id
_entity.type
_entity.pdbx_description
1 polymer ?
#
loop_
_entity_poly.entity_id
_entity_poly.type
_entity_poly.pdbx_seq_one_letter_code
_entity_poly.pdbx_strand_id
1 'polypeptide(L)'
;MMPWGWLRGPCLAACLCMMGSTANALEPVSFQSIEGWKADNLVEALQPFRESCREVLSGSWAFDRSVRYGGHQDQWREICSAAEKDLDPRTFFETWFRPYRVVDAAGGLFTGYFEPQVEASLHPDNRFSIPIYRKPADLVAFELAGKRALGMDYGRLVNGQPQPYYSRKEIENGALSGRGLELAYVATWADAFFMQIQGAGRLHLKDGSVLRLGYAAKSGRPYTSIGSLLAEAGVIPREKLSMQRIRLWMEENPEAARHLMWRNESFVFFRKLEISSPE
;
A
#
# COMPACT_ATOMS: atom_id res chain seq x y z
N MET A 1 42.33 -46.60 -7.60
CA MET A 1 43.35 -47.02 -6.63
C MET A 1 43.74 -45.78 -5.82
N MET A 2 43.20 -45.63 -4.61
CA MET A 2 43.66 -44.62 -3.63
C MET A 2 45.00 -45.06 -3.01
N PRO A 3 45.81 -44.18 -2.39
CA PRO A 3 45.62 -43.80 -0.98
C PRO A 3 45.77 -42.27 -0.71
N TRP A 4 44.88 -41.62 0.05
CA TRP A 4 44.86 -41.40 1.51
C TRP A 4 46.05 -40.61 2.10
N GLY A 5 45.74 -39.46 2.72
CA GLY A 5 46.63 -38.72 3.62
C GLY A 5 45.98 -37.44 4.17
N TRP A 6 45.31 -37.55 5.33
CA TRP A 6 44.71 -36.45 6.09
C TRP A 6 45.76 -35.72 6.95
N LEU A 7 45.70 -34.39 7.05
CA LEU A 7 46.21 -33.64 8.20
C LEU A 7 45.25 -32.48 8.55
N ARG A 8 44.86 -32.44 9.82
CA ARG A 8 44.04 -31.41 10.48
C ARG A 8 44.95 -30.28 11.00
N GLY A 9 44.44 -29.04 11.01
CA GLY A 9 44.85 -28.00 11.96
C GLY A 9 45.37 -26.69 11.34
N PRO A 10 45.29 -25.56 12.07
CA PRO A 10 44.55 -24.38 11.63
C PRO A 10 45.44 -23.21 11.19
N CYS A 11 44.94 -22.36 10.31
CA CYS A 11 45.47 -21.00 10.13
C CYS A 11 44.32 -20.00 9.98
N LEU A 12 44.35 -19.04 10.91
CA LEU A 12 43.57 -17.82 10.90
C LEU A 12 43.89 -16.94 9.67
N ALA A 13 42.92 -16.07 9.38
CA ALA A 13 43.04 -14.75 8.75
C ALA A 13 42.94 -14.66 7.22
N ALA A 14 41.71 -14.39 6.74
CA ALA A 14 41.35 -13.33 5.78
C ALA A 14 39.81 -13.34 5.67
N CYS A 15 39.07 -12.44 6.33
CA CYS A 15 38.71 -11.08 5.90
C CYS A 15 37.87 -11.03 4.60
N LEU A 16 36.70 -10.36 4.70
CA LEU A 16 35.67 -10.07 3.68
C LEU A 16 34.79 -11.26 3.25
N CYS A 17 33.46 -11.22 3.28
CA CYS A 17 32.46 -10.18 3.51
C CYS A 17 31.35 -10.81 4.34
N MET A 18 31.24 -10.48 5.62
CA MET A 18 29.95 -10.59 6.28
C MET A 18 29.03 -9.59 5.60
N MET A 19 28.05 -10.11 4.85
CA MET A 19 26.95 -9.32 4.32
C MET A 19 26.34 -8.56 5.49
N GLY A 20 26.64 -7.26 5.54
CA GLY A 20 26.08 -6.36 6.52
C GLY A 20 24.56 -6.43 6.41
N SER A 21 23.92 -6.86 7.49
CA SER A 21 22.51 -6.57 7.73
C SER A 21 22.34 -5.05 7.60
N THR A 22 21.72 -4.58 6.52
CA THR A 22 21.25 -3.20 6.41
C THR A 22 20.05 -3.04 7.35
N ALA A 23 20.34 -3.00 8.65
CA ALA A 23 19.39 -2.54 9.63
C ALA A 23 19.42 -1.01 9.56
N ASN A 24 18.31 -0.39 9.18
CA ASN A 24 18.15 1.06 9.30
C ASN A 24 18.51 1.45 10.73
N ALA A 25 19.54 2.29 10.87
CA ALA A 25 19.98 2.75 12.17
C ALA A 25 19.10 3.92 12.61
N LEU A 26 18.68 3.91 13.87
CA LEU A 26 17.99 5.03 14.50
C LEU A 26 18.99 5.81 15.35
N GLU A 27 19.27 7.05 14.97
CA GLU A 27 20.17 7.93 15.70
C GLU A 27 19.36 8.95 16.51
N PRO A 28 19.51 9.02 17.84
CA PRO A 28 18.79 10.02 18.63
C PRO A 28 19.25 11.42 18.23
N VAL A 29 18.30 12.32 18.02
CA VAL A 29 18.56 13.73 17.73
C VAL A 29 17.80 14.64 18.69
N SER A 30 18.05 15.94 18.68
CA SER A 30 17.24 16.91 19.42
C SER A 30 16.16 17.51 18.52
N PHE A 31 15.06 17.97 19.10
CA PHE A 31 14.03 18.70 18.35
C PHE A 31 14.59 19.95 17.66
N GLN A 32 15.58 20.62 18.25
CA GLN A 32 16.18 21.82 17.61
C GLN A 32 16.96 21.49 16.34
N SER A 33 17.36 20.23 16.14
CA SER A 33 18.07 19.79 14.93
C SER A 33 17.13 19.43 13.77
N ILE A 34 15.81 19.40 14.01
CA ILE A 34 14.80 19.16 12.98
C ILE A 34 14.53 20.49 12.28
N GLU A 35 14.88 20.54 10.99
CA GLU A 35 14.62 21.71 10.16
C GLU A 35 13.12 22.04 10.14
N GLY A 36 12.77 23.32 10.27
CA GLY A 36 11.39 23.78 10.30
C GLY A 36 10.65 23.57 11.64
N TRP A 37 11.17 22.76 12.58
CA TRP A 37 10.45 22.40 13.81
C TRP A 37 9.80 23.59 14.51
N LYS A 38 10.58 24.64 14.82
CA LYS A 38 10.13 25.81 15.58
C LYS A 38 9.00 26.59 14.89
N ALA A 39 8.94 26.59 13.56
CA ALA A 39 7.97 27.35 12.78
C ALA A 39 6.74 26.52 12.38
N ASP A 40 6.78 25.20 12.57
CA ASP A 40 5.74 24.28 12.13
C ASP A 40 4.40 24.46 12.86
N ASN A 41 3.29 24.23 12.15
CA ASN A 41 1.94 24.26 12.70
C ASN A 41 1.58 22.89 13.31
N LEU A 42 2.02 22.66 14.54
CA LEU A 42 1.85 21.37 15.20
C LEU A 42 0.40 21.03 15.58
N VAL A 43 -0.55 21.96 15.41
CA VAL A 43 -1.99 21.65 15.51
C VAL A 43 -2.40 20.64 14.43
N GLU A 44 -1.92 20.83 13.20
CA GLU A 44 -2.19 19.94 12.06
C GLU A 44 -1.56 18.54 12.25
N ALA A 45 -0.51 18.42 13.06
CA ALA A 45 0.07 17.14 13.44
C ALA A 45 -0.67 16.47 14.62
N LEU A 46 -1.10 17.26 15.62
CA LEU A 46 -1.76 16.72 16.82
C LEU A 46 -3.17 16.21 16.54
N GLN A 47 -3.93 16.85 15.64
CA GLN A 47 -5.29 16.43 15.30
C GLN A 47 -5.36 14.99 14.76
N PRO A 48 -4.65 14.60 13.69
CA PRO A 48 -4.66 13.22 13.20
C PRO A 48 -4.02 12.23 14.20
N PHE A 49 -3.09 12.69 15.05
CA PHE A 49 -2.59 11.88 16.14
C PHE A 49 -3.69 11.53 17.14
N ARG A 50 -4.54 12.48 17.54
CA ARG A 50 -5.72 12.25 18.39
C ARG A 50 -6.70 11.27 17.75
N GLU A 51 -6.95 11.39 16.45
CA GLU A 51 -7.81 10.45 15.71
C GLU A 51 -7.28 9.01 15.81
N SER A 52 -5.97 8.82 15.62
CA SER A 52 -5.31 7.52 15.82
C SER A 52 -5.41 7.05 17.28
N CYS A 53 -5.28 7.97 18.23
CA CYS A 53 -5.37 7.66 19.64
C CYS A 53 -6.76 7.20 20.09
N ARG A 54 -7.84 7.69 19.50
CA ARG A 54 -9.19 7.19 19.78
C ARG A 54 -9.35 5.72 19.37
N GLU A 55 -8.75 5.32 18.26
CA GLU A 55 -8.71 3.91 17.83
C GLU A 55 -7.85 3.04 18.76
N VAL A 56 -6.70 3.55 19.21
CA VAL A 56 -5.85 2.85 20.20
C VAL A 56 -6.59 2.67 21.52
N LEU A 57 -7.25 3.72 22.01
CA LEU A 57 -7.97 3.69 23.28
C LEU A 57 -9.25 2.83 23.23
N SER A 58 -9.89 2.73 22.06
CA SER A 58 -11.03 1.83 21.85
C SER A 58 -10.66 0.35 21.75
N GLY A 59 -9.36 0.03 21.66
CA GLY A 59 -8.87 -1.34 21.46
C GLY A 59 -9.10 -1.86 20.05
N SER A 60 -9.08 -0.97 19.05
CA SER A 60 -9.29 -1.30 17.65
C SER A 60 -8.27 -2.33 17.15
N TRP A 61 -8.75 -3.32 16.39
CA TRP A 61 -7.90 -4.34 15.76
C TRP A 61 -6.82 -3.74 14.84
N ALA A 62 -7.00 -2.50 14.40
CA ALA A 62 -6.04 -1.77 13.57
C ALA A 62 -4.66 -1.62 14.23
N PHE A 63 -4.59 -1.61 15.57
CA PHE A 63 -3.36 -1.44 16.35
C PHE A 63 -2.95 -2.68 17.16
N ASP A 64 -3.59 -3.83 16.93
CA ASP A 64 -3.33 -5.08 17.67
C ASP A 64 -1.95 -5.70 17.36
N ARG A 65 -1.40 -5.40 16.18
CA ARG A 65 -0.11 -5.94 15.78
C ARG A 65 1.04 -5.13 16.37
N SER A 66 1.94 -5.82 17.08
CA SER A 66 3.23 -5.24 17.49
C SER A 66 4.13 -4.99 16.27
N VAL A 67 4.64 -3.75 16.14
CA VAL A 67 5.51 -3.32 15.04
C VAL A 67 6.90 -2.96 15.57
N ARG A 68 7.97 -3.24 14.79
CA ARG A 68 9.37 -3.14 15.23
C ARG A 68 9.73 -1.83 15.94
N TYR A 69 9.30 -0.69 15.41
CA TYR A 69 9.65 0.64 15.93
C TYR A 69 8.48 1.36 16.63
N GLY A 70 7.27 0.82 16.53
CA GLY A 70 6.07 1.38 17.16
C GLY A 70 5.54 0.57 18.33
N GLY A 71 6.05 -0.62 18.62
CA GLY A 71 5.60 -1.41 19.76
C GLY A 71 4.16 -1.90 19.63
N HIS A 72 3.51 -2.15 20.77
CA HIS A 72 2.13 -2.64 20.90
C HIS A 72 1.19 -1.52 21.38
N GLN A 73 -0.10 -1.59 21.04
CA GLN A 73 -1.13 -0.59 21.40
C GLN A 73 -1.11 -0.17 22.88
N ASP A 74 -0.86 -1.10 23.81
CA ASP A 74 -0.87 -0.79 25.25
C ASP A 74 0.21 0.21 25.66
N GLN A 75 1.32 0.25 24.94
CA GLN A 75 2.41 1.21 25.17
C GLN A 75 2.04 2.63 24.75
N TRP A 76 0.99 2.79 23.94
CA TRP A 76 0.50 4.09 23.47
C TRP A 76 -0.66 4.65 24.30
N ARG A 77 -1.28 3.86 25.18
CA ARG A 77 -2.48 4.29 25.94
C ARG A 77 -2.23 5.54 26.78
N GLU A 78 -1.07 5.64 27.43
CA GLU A 78 -0.73 6.78 28.28
C GLU A 78 -0.57 8.08 27.47
N ILE A 79 0.28 8.05 26.43
CA ILE A 79 0.50 9.19 25.54
C ILE A 79 -0.78 9.60 24.81
N CYS A 80 -1.64 8.63 24.44
CA CYS A 80 -2.93 8.92 23.84
C CYS A 80 -3.91 9.58 24.81
N SER A 81 -3.93 9.13 26.07
CA SER A 81 -4.73 9.80 27.11
C SER A 81 -4.21 11.22 27.40
N ALA A 82 -2.90 11.44 27.28
CA ALA A 82 -2.30 12.77 27.39
C ALA A 82 -2.63 13.67 26.20
N ALA A 83 -2.69 13.11 24.99
CA ALA A 83 -2.99 13.85 23.77
C ALA A 83 -4.39 14.47 23.77
N GLU A 84 -5.38 13.83 24.38
CA GLU A 84 -6.76 14.35 24.49
C GLU A 84 -6.89 15.54 25.46
N LYS A 85 -5.84 15.85 26.24
CA LYS A 85 -5.83 17.03 27.12
C LYS A 85 -5.58 18.30 26.30
N ASP A 86 -6.03 19.43 26.84
CA ASP A 86 -5.75 20.75 26.26
C ASP A 86 -4.30 21.16 26.60
N LEU A 87 -3.37 20.80 25.70
CA LEU A 87 -1.96 21.09 25.79
C LEU A 87 -1.51 21.79 24.52
N ASP A 88 -0.55 22.72 24.66
CA ASP A 88 0.18 23.24 23.52
C ASP A 88 0.82 22.06 22.73
N PRO A 89 0.53 21.92 21.42
CA PRO A 89 0.99 20.77 20.64
C PRO A 89 2.51 20.58 20.64
N ARG A 90 3.28 21.67 20.67
CA ARG A 90 4.74 21.61 20.73
C ARG A 90 5.21 21.02 22.04
N THR A 91 4.69 21.53 23.15
CA THR A 91 4.95 21.00 24.49
C THR A 91 4.57 19.52 24.58
N PHE A 92 3.46 19.12 23.98
CA PHE A 92 3.05 17.71 23.92
C PHE A 92 4.10 16.84 23.23
N PHE A 93 4.52 17.18 22.00
CA PHE A 93 5.51 16.40 21.29
C PHE A 93 6.88 16.38 22.00
N GLU A 94 7.32 17.52 22.53
CA GLU A 94 8.62 17.63 23.23
C GLU A 94 8.66 16.88 24.57
N THR A 95 7.50 16.70 25.22
CA THR A 95 7.37 15.95 26.48
C THR A 95 7.29 14.45 26.23
N TRP A 96 6.50 14.03 25.25
CA TRP A 96 6.10 12.63 25.10
C TRP A 96 6.90 11.86 24.04
N PHE A 97 7.66 12.55 23.19
CA PHE A 97 8.44 11.91 22.13
C PHE A 97 9.92 12.25 22.23
N ARG A 98 10.73 11.31 21.73
CA ARG A 98 12.15 11.52 21.47
C ARG A 98 12.39 11.35 19.97
N PRO A 99 12.93 12.36 19.26
CA PRO A 99 13.13 12.24 17.84
C PRO A 99 14.37 11.39 17.53
N TYR A 100 14.25 10.57 16.49
CA TYR A 100 15.32 9.76 15.94
C TYR A 100 15.45 10.04 14.45
N ARG A 101 16.68 10.23 13.97
CA ARG A 101 17.01 10.23 12.55
C ARG A 101 17.08 8.80 12.06
N VAL A 102 16.36 8.50 10.98
CA VAL A 102 16.48 7.23 10.26
C VAL A 102 17.65 7.33 9.30
N VAL A 103 18.66 6.50 9.49
CA VAL A 103 19.85 6.43 8.63
C VAL A 103 19.72 5.23 7.69
N ASP A 104 19.65 5.53 6.40
CA ASP A 104 19.65 4.59 5.30
C ASP A 104 20.75 5.00 4.31
N ALA A 105 21.58 4.04 3.90
CA ALA A 105 22.68 4.27 2.96
C ALA A 105 22.18 4.72 1.57
N ALA A 106 20.95 4.38 1.20
CA ALA A 106 20.32 4.81 -0.04
C ALA A 106 19.65 6.20 0.08
N GLY A 107 19.58 6.78 1.27
CA GLY A 107 18.76 7.96 1.56
C GLY A 107 17.26 7.64 1.64
N GLY A 108 16.45 8.65 1.96
CA GLY A 108 14.99 8.54 1.99
C GLY A 108 14.35 8.88 0.64
N LEU A 109 13.33 8.13 0.22
CA LEU A 109 12.50 8.46 -0.94
C LEU A 109 11.13 8.95 -0.47
N PHE A 110 10.79 10.19 -0.81
CA PHE A 110 9.46 10.74 -0.55
C PHE A 110 8.62 10.69 -1.82
N THR A 111 7.44 10.07 -1.73
CA THR A 111 6.43 10.04 -2.80
C THR A 111 5.08 10.49 -2.25
N GLY A 112 4.24 11.06 -3.10
CA GLY A 112 2.87 11.44 -2.75
C GLY A 112 1.85 10.44 -3.28
N TYR A 113 0.78 10.23 -2.53
CA TYR A 113 -0.43 9.56 -2.97
C TYR A 113 -1.62 10.49 -2.74
N PHE A 114 -2.70 10.29 -3.48
CA PHE A 114 -3.95 11.05 -3.29
C PHE A 114 -5.15 10.14 -3.52
N GLU A 115 -6.32 10.59 -3.09
CA GLU A 115 -7.57 9.88 -3.35
C GLU A 115 -8.20 10.40 -4.65
N PRO A 116 -8.21 9.61 -5.75
CA PRO A 116 -8.76 10.04 -7.01
C PRO A 116 -10.27 10.22 -6.93
N GLN A 117 -10.76 11.27 -7.58
CA GLN A 117 -12.19 11.50 -7.79
C GLN A 117 -12.58 11.01 -9.18
N VAL A 118 -13.62 10.18 -9.26
CA VAL A 118 -14.03 9.50 -10.50
C VAL A 118 -15.55 9.49 -10.61
N GLU A 119 -16.07 9.77 -11.80
CA GLU A 119 -17.50 9.60 -12.09
C GLU A 119 -17.87 8.11 -12.14
N ALA A 120 -18.99 7.73 -11.53
CA ALA A 120 -19.41 6.34 -11.47
C ALA A 120 -20.93 6.15 -11.45
N SER A 121 -21.34 4.90 -11.61
CA SER A 121 -22.72 4.45 -11.44
C SER A 121 -22.77 3.19 -10.57
N LEU A 122 -23.83 3.02 -9.78
CA LEU A 122 -24.07 1.76 -9.05
C LEU A 122 -24.55 0.63 -9.96
N HIS A 123 -25.09 0.98 -11.12
CA HIS A 123 -25.58 0.04 -12.12
C HIS A 123 -24.86 0.26 -13.46
N PRO A 124 -24.53 -0.82 -14.19
CA PRO A 124 -23.81 -0.69 -15.44
C PRO A 124 -24.70 -0.06 -16.52
N ASP A 125 -24.10 0.74 -17.38
CA ASP A 125 -24.71 1.28 -18.59
C ASP A 125 -23.68 1.51 -19.70
N ASN A 126 -24.09 2.12 -20.81
CA ASN A 126 -23.22 2.37 -21.97
C ASN A 126 -21.99 3.22 -21.66
N ARG A 127 -22.06 4.10 -20.65
CA ARG A 127 -20.93 4.93 -20.19
C ARG A 127 -20.17 4.27 -19.06
N PHE A 128 -20.86 3.73 -18.07
CA PHE A 128 -20.28 3.15 -16.86
C PHE A 128 -20.36 1.62 -16.92
N SER A 129 -19.34 0.99 -17.48
CA SER A 129 -19.35 -0.47 -17.70
C SER A 129 -18.19 -1.20 -17.00
N ILE A 130 -17.24 -0.47 -16.41
CA ILE A 130 -16.02 -1.05 -15.84
C ILE A 130 -16.22 -1.30 -14.34
N PRO A 131 -16.30 -2.57 -13.89
CA PRO A 131 -16.64 -2.86 -12.50
C PRO A 131 -15.50 -2.60 -11.52
N ILE A 132 -15.85 -2.05 -10.36
CA ILE A 132 -14.98 -1.99 -9.18
C ILE A 132 -15.45 -3.07 -8.20
N TYR A 133 -14.58 -4.01 -7.84
CA TYR A 133 -14.98 -5.19 -7.08
C TYR A 133 -14.69 -5.08 -5.58
N ARG A 134 -15.59 -5.65 -4.77
CA ARG A 134 -15.33 -5.98 -3.36
C ARG A 134 -14.45 -7.22 -3.23
N LYS A 135 -13.84 -7.42 -2.04
CA LYS A 135 -13.04 -8.61 -1.75
C LYS A 135 -13.89 -9.89 -1.93
N PRO A 136 -13.48 -10.82 -2.82
CA PRO A 136 -14.14 -12.12 -2.93
C PRO A 136 -13.92 -12.98 -1.66
N ALA A 137 -14.90 -13.80 -1.30
CA ALA A 137 -14.80 -14.67 -0.12
C ALA A 137 -13.77 -15.80 -0.28
N ASP A 138 -13.55 -16.25 -1.52
CA ASP A 138 -12.57 -17.27 -1.90
C ASP A 138 -11.13 -16.75 -2.01
N LEU A 139 -10.92 -15.43 -1.87
CA LEU A 139 -9.59 -14.84 -1.73
C LEU A 139 -9.15 -14.92 -0.26
N VAL A 140 -8.22 -15.84 0.01
CA VAL A 140 -7.77 -16.21 1.35
C VAL A 140 -6.27 -15.99 1.52
N ALA A 141 -5.85 -15.74 2.76
CA ALA A 141 -4.44 -15.80 3.14
C ALA A 141 -4.00 -17.26 3.21
N PHE A 142 -2.79 -17.55 2.76
CA PHE A 142 -2.24 -18.90 2.86
C PHE A 142 -1.56 -19.14 4.19
N GLU A 143 -1.71 -20.37 4.69
CA GLU A 143 -0.86 -20.94 5.72
C GLU A 143 0.57 -21.14 5.22
N LEU A 144 1.53 -21.35 6.14
CA LEU A 144 2.96 -21.43 5.83
C LEU A 144 3.30 -22.41 4.68
N ALA A 145 2.64 -23.56 4.63
CA ALA A 145 2.83 -24.55 3.57
C ALA A 145 2.43 -23.98 2.20
N GLY A 146 1.28 -23.31 2.10
CA GLY A 146 0.81 -22.67 0.87
C GLY A 146 1.69 -21.50 0.45
N LYS A 147 2.16 -20.68 1.41
CA LYS A 147 3.11 -19.60 1.15
C LYS A 147 4.41 -20.11 0.54
N ARG A 148 4.96 -21.21 1.06
CA ARG A 148 6.17 -21.84 0.52
C ARG A 148 5.96 -22.46 -0.86
N ALA A 149 4.81 -23.10 -1.06
CA ALA A 149 4.50 -23.77 -2.33
C ALA A 149 4.37 -22.78 -3.49
N LEU A 150 3.80 -21.59 -3.26
CA LEU A 150 3.51 -20.62 -4.31
C LEU A 150 4.37 -19.35 -4.27
N GLY A 151 5.11 -19.12 -3.19
CA GLY A 151 5.82 -17.85 -2.99
C GLY A 151 4.87 -16.65 -2.85
N MET A 152 3.63 -16.87 -2.41
CA MET A 152 2.57 -15.85 -2.33
C MET A 152 1.90 -15.87 -0.96
N ASP A 153 1.53 -14.71 -0.44
CA ASP A 153 0.79 -14.61 0.84
C ASP A 153 -0.71 -14.90 0.70
N TYR A 154 -1.28 -14.73 -0.50
CA TYR A 154 -2.71 -14.79 -0.75
C TYR A 154 -3.01 -15.53 -2.05
N GLY A 155 -4.18 -16.15 -2.12
CA GLY A 155 -4.68 -16.81 -3.32
C GLY A 155 -6.06 -17.42 -3.08
N ARG A 156 -6.31 -18.59 -3.67
CA ARG A 156 -7.54 -19.36 -3.48
C ARG A 156 -7.23 -20.81 -3.13
N LEU A 157 -8.16 -21.49 -2.50
CA LEU A 157 -8.13 -22.94 -2.31
C LEU A 157 -9.06 -23.59 -3.31
N VAL A 158 -8.52 -24.47 -4.17
CA VAL A 158 -9.31 -25.27 -5.11
C VAL A 158 -9.13 -26.72 -4.72
N ASN A 159 -10.22 -27.38 -4.31
CA ASN A 159 -10.19 -28.74 -3.76
C ASN A 159 -9.17 -28.89 -2.61
N GLY A 160 -9.10 -27.88 -1.75
CA GLY A 160 -8.17 -27.83 -0.60
C GLY A 160 -6.71 -27.51 -0.96
N GLN A 161 -6.37 -27.32 -2.24
CA GLN A 161 -5.02 -27.02 -2.68
C GLN A 161 -4.83 -25.52 -2.95
N PRO A 162 -3.71 -24.92 -2.50
CA PRO A 162 -3.41 -23.51 -2.76
C PRO A 162 -3.18 -23.29 -4.26
N GLN A 163 -3.82 -22.27 -4.81
CA GLN A 163 -3.59 -21.79 -6.17
C GLN A 163 -3.50 -20.25 -6.19
N PRO A 164 -2.71 -19.65 -7.08
CA PRO A 164 -2.75 -18.22 -7.31
C PRO A 164 -4.19 -17.74 -7.55
N TYR A 165 -4.53 -16.55 -7.04
CA TYR A 165 -5.80 -15.94 -7.41
C TYR A 165 -5.80 -15.54 -8.89
N TYR A 166 -6.94 -15.10 -9.42
CA TYR A 166 -6.99 -14.57 -10.78
C TYR A 166 -6.05 -13.36 -10.96
N SER A 167 -5.36 -13.32 -12.09
CA SER A 167 -4.60 -12.17 -12.57
C SER A 167 -5.54 -11.05 -12.98
N ARG A 168 -5.00 -9.82 -13.05
CA ARG A 168 -5.71 -8.67 -13.62
C ARG A 168 -6.38 -9.00 -14.95
N LYS A 169 -5.64 -9.59 -15.90
CA LYS A 169 -6.18 -9.93 -17.23
C LYS A 169 -7.36 -10.88 -17.13
N GLU A 170 -7.31 -11.90 -16.28
CA GLU A 170 -8.42 -12.84 -16.10
C GLU A 170 -9.64 -12.14 -15.47
N ILE A 171 -9.43 -11.29 -14.47
CA ILE A 171 -10.51 -10.54 -13.80
C ILE A 171 -11.19 -9.58 -14.77
N GLU A 172 -10.41 -8.79 -15.52
CA GLU A 172 -10.92 -7.81 -16.49
C GLU A 172 -11.58 -8.48 -17.71
N ASN A 173 -11.35 -9.78 -17.93
CA ASN A 173 -12.02 -10.60 -18.94
C ASN A 173 -13.12 -11.51 -18.36
N GLY A 174 -13.59 -11.20 -17.14
CA GLY A 174 -14.84 -11.76 -16.62
C GLY A 174 -14.68 -12.95 -15.66
N ALA A 175 -13.49 -13.24 -15.13
CA ALA A 175 -13.30 -14.30 -14.14
C ALA A 175 -14.13 -14.11 -12.85
N LEU A 176 -14.64 -12.89 -12.60
CA LEU A 176 -15.50 -12.56 -11.47
C LEU A 176 -16.96 -12.24 -11.86
N SER A 177 -17.29 -12.28 -13.15
CA SER A 177 -18.62 -11.91 -13.64
C SER A 177 -19.70 -12.83 -13.07
N GLY A 178 -20.88 -12.25 -12.77
CA GLY A 178 -22.02 -12.99 -12.25
C GLY A 178 -21.92 -13.38 -10.77
N ARG A 179 -20.89 -12.92 -10.05
CA ARG A 179 -20.69 -13.21 -8.63
C ARG A 179 -21.29 -12.16 -7.68
N GLY A 180 -21.87 -11.07 -8.20
CA GLY A 180 -22.43 -9.99 -7.39
C GLY A 180 -21.38 -9.31 -6.51
N LEU A 181 -20.19 -9.09 -7.07
CA LEU A 181 -19.04 -8.52 -6.37
C LEU A 181 -18.84 -7.03 -6.69
N GLU A 182 -19.58 -6.50 -7.65
CA GLU A 182 -19.48 -5.14 -8.14
C GLU A 182 -19.99 -4.15 -7.07
N LEU A 183 -19.18 -3.17 -6.73
CA LEU A 183 -19.52 -2.07 -5.81
C LEU A 183 -20.04 -0.84 -6.56
N ALA A 184 -19.49 -0.61 -7.74
CA ALA A 184 -19.82 0.47 -8.67
C ALA A 184 -19.19 0.17 -10.04
N TYR A 185 -19.52 0.98 -11.03
CA TYR A 185 -18.99 0.94 -12.38
C TYR A 185 -18.43 2.30 -12.76
N VAL A 186 -17.20 2.34 -13.27
CA VAL A 186 -16.54 3.54 -13.78
C VAL A 186 -16.51 3.54 -15.30
N ALA A 187 -16.16 4.68 -15.90
CA ALA A 187 -16.22 4.85 -17.34
C ALA A 187 -15.04 4.20 -18.09
N THR A 188 -13.85 4.20 -17.49
CA THR A 188 -12.63 3.74 -18.16
C THR A 188 -11.83 2.77 -17.32
N TRP A 189 -11.09 1.88 -18.00
CA TRP A 189 -10.12 1.02 -17.34
C TRP A 189 -8.98 1.81 -16.69
N ALA A 190 -8.62 2.98 -17.25
CA ALA A 190 -7.61 3.86 -16.67
C ALA A 190 -8.03 4.35 -15.29
N ASP A 191 -9.27 4.82 -15.13
CA ASP A 191 -9.79 5.27 -13.83
C ASP A 191 -9.76 4.15 -12.79
N ALA A 192 -10.29 2.97 -13.16
CA ALA A 192 -10.27 1.80 -12.29
C ALA A 192 -8.83 1.42 -11.89
N PHE A 193 -7.89 1.46 -12.83
CA PHE A 193 -6.49 1.11 -12.59
C PHE A 193 -5.79 2.11 -11.68
N PHE A 194 -6.00 3.41 -11.87
CA PHE A 194 -5.42 4.44 -11.01
C PHE A 194 -5.99 4.39 -9.60
N MET A 195 -7.30 4.17 -9.43
CA MET A 195 -7.89 3.89 -8.12
C MET A 195 -7.21 2.70 -7.43
N GLN A 196 -6.92 1.64 -8.17
CA GLN A 196 -6.24 0.46 -7.63
C GLN A 196 -4.78 0.71 -7.25
N ILE A 197 -4.06 1.55 -8.02
CA ILE A 197 -2.70 1.99 -7.65
C ILE A 197 -2.73 2.81 -6.36
N GLN A 198 -3.67 3.75 -6.25
CA GLN A 198 -3.78 4.61 -5.06
C GLN A 198 -4.36 3.87 -3.86
N GLY A 199 -5.09 2.77 -4.07
CA GLY A 199 -5.72 1.99 -3.01
C GLY A 199 -6.97 2.63 -2.41
N ALA A 200 -7.45 3.74 -2.98
CA ALA A 200 -8.67 4.44 -2.57
C ALA A 200 -9.30 5.17 -3.76
N GLY A 201 -10.52 5.66 -3.60
CA GLY A 201 -11.18 6.53 -4.56
C GLY A 201 -12.52 7.08 -4.04
N ARG A 202 -12.83 8.32 -4.45
CA ARG A 202 -14.13 8.97 -4.25
C ARG A 202 -14.92 8.91 -5.55
N LEU A 203 -16.03 8.19 -5.53
CA LEU A 203 -16.89 8.01 -6.70
C LEU A 203 -18.04 9.00 -6.63
N HIS A 204 -18.10 9.92 -7.58
CA HIS A 204 -19.24 10.81 -7.77
C HIS A 204 -20.31 10.06 -8.56
N LEU A 205 -21.46 9.84 -7.93
CA LEU A 205 -22.58 9.12 -8.51
C LEU A 205 -23.50 10.08 -9.26
N LYS A 206 -24.26 9.54 -10.21
CA LYS A 206 -25.21 10.31 -11.04
C LYS A 206 -26.28 11.07 -10.25
N ASP A 207 -26.60 10.61 -9.04
CA ASP A 207 -27.58 11.25 -8.15
C ASP A 207 -26.95 12.38 -7.30
N GLY A 208 -25.66 12.68 -7.50
CA GLY A 208 -24.91 13.68 -6.75
C GLY A 208 -24.32 13.17 -5.43
N SER A 209 -24.59 11.92 -5.04
CA SER A 209 -24.00 11.32 -3.86
C SER A 209 -22.55 10.89 -4.11
N VAL A 210 -21.77 10.78 -3.04
CA VAL A 210 -20.38 10.33 -3.08
C VAL A 210 -20.26 8.95 -2.43
N LEU A 211 -19.67 8.01 -3.15
CA LEU A 211 -19.28 6.70 -2.62
C LEU A 211 -17.77 6.67 -2.40
N ARG A 212 -17.34 6.59 -1.14
CA ARG A 212 -15.91 6.48 -0.80
C ARG A 212 -15.50 5.01 -0.72
N LEU A 213 -14.47 4.65 -1.45
CA LEU A 213 -13.91 3.30 -1.50
C LEU A 213 -12.47 3.30 -0.98
N GLY A 214 -12.17 2.34 -0.11
CA GLY A 214 -10.83 2.09 0.40
C GLY A 214 -10.36 0.67 0.13
N TYR A 215 -9.06 0.46 0.20
CA TYR A 215 -8.43 -0.85 0.05
C TYR A 215 -9.06 -1.88 0.98
N ALA A 216 -9.37 -3.06 0.44
CA ALA A 216 -9.81 -4.22 1.20
C ALA A 216 -8.86 -5.41 1.06
N ALA A 217 -8.34 -5.66 -0.14
CA ALA A 217 -7.42 -6.75 -0.42
C ALA A 217 -6.70 -6.57 -1.76
N LYS A 218 -5.67 -7.40 -2.00
CA LYS A 218 -5.03 -7.58 -3.30
C LYS A 218 -5.04 -9.05 -3.69
N SER A 219 -5.00 -9.34 -4.98
CA SER A 219 -5.02 -10.71 -5.54
C SER A 219 -3.80 -11.58 -5.17
N GLY A 220 -2.76 -11.01 -4.56
CA GLY A 220 -1.50 -11.70 -4.24
C GLY A 220 -0.54 -11.81 -5.44
N ARG A 221 -1.00 -11.50 -6.65
CA ARG A 221 -0.21 -11.48 -7.89
C ARG A 221 0.84 -10.37 -7.89
N PRO A 222 1.97 -10.56 -8.61
CA PRO A 222 3.06 -9.60 -8.63
C PRO A 222 2.65 -8.26 -9.23
N TYR A 223 3.22 -7.19 -8.67
CA TYR A 223 3.06 -5.83 -9.19
C TYR A 223 4.11 -5.52 -10.24
N THR A 224 3.69 -4.90 -11.34
CA THR A 224 4.59 -4.38 -12.38
C THR A 224 4.31 -2.90 -12.60
N SER A 225 5.36 -2.06 -12.55
CA SER A 225 5.26 -0.62 -12.81
C SER A 225 5.06 -0.37 -14.31
N ILE A 226 3.84 0.02 -14.71
CA ILE A 226 3.57 0.39 -16.11
C ILE A 226 4.33 1.65 -16.54
N GLY A 227 4.63 2.55 -15.61
CA GLY A 227 5.42 3.74 -15.89
C GLY A 227 6.86 3.39 -16.26
N SER A 228 7.45 2.40 -15.57
CA SER A 228 8.77 1.88 -15.93
C SER A 228 8.75 1.25 -17.33
N LEU A 229 7.74 0.43 -17.63
CA LEU A 229 7.59 -0.19 -18.95
C LEU A 229 7.44 0.84 -20.08
N LEU A 230 6.71 1.94 -19.85
CA LEU A 230 6.59 3.04 -20.82
C LEU A 230 7.92 3.75 -21.06
N ALA A 231 8.72 3.93 -20.00
CA ALA A 231 10.05 4.52 -20.11
C ALA A 231 11.04 3.60 -20.83
N GLU A 232 11.05 2.31 -20.50
CA GLU A 232 11.88 1.30 -21.16
C GLU A 232 11.56 1.16 -22.65
N ALA A 233 10.28 1.27 -23.01
CA ALA A 233 9.84 1.25 -24.41
C ALA A 233 10.09 2.58 -25.15
N GLY A 234 10.63 3.61 -24.49
CA GLY A 234 10.87 4.93 -25.08
C GLY A 234 9.59 5.75 -25.38
N VAL A 235 8.43 5.31 -24.89
CA VAL A 235 7.13 5.98 -25.12
C VAL A 235 7.03 7.26 -24.30
N ILE A 236 7.45 7.21 -23.03
CA ILE A 236 7.54 8.39 -22.15
C ILE A 236 8.95 8.42 -21.56
N PRO A 237 9.80 9.42 -21.86
CA PRO A 237 11.13 9.51 -21.27
C PRO A 237 11.08 9.51 -19.74
N ARG A 238 12.07 8.90 -19.08
CA ARG A 238 12.04 8.67 -17.63
C ARG A 238 11.97 9.97 -16.82
N GLU A 239 12.64 11.01 -17.29
CA GLU A 239 12.66 12.37 -16.71
C GLU A 239 11.30 13.06 -16.87
N LYS A 240 10.51 12.57 -17.83
CA LYS A 240 9.19 13.07 -18.15
C LYS A 240 8.08 12.24 -17.52
N LEU A 241 8.40 11.13 -16.85
CA LEU A 241 7.41 10.21 -16.31
C LEU A 241 6.66 10.84 -15.13
N SER A 242 5.35 10.93 -15.26
CA SER A 242 4.44 11.41 -14.21
C SER A 242 3.09 10.73 -14.36
N MET A 243 2.31 10.66 -13.28
CA MET A 243 0.97 10.09 -13.33
C MET A 243 0.09 10.80 -14.39
N GLN A 244 0.19 12.13 -14.47
CA GLN A 244 -0.57 12.95 -15.42
C GLN A 244 -0.24 12.57 -16.87
N ARG A 245 1.05 12.39 -17.20
CA ARG A 245 1.45 12.00 -18.55
C ARG A 245 1.11 10.56 -18.89
N ILE A 246 1.22 9.64 -17.92
CA ILE A 246 0.77 8.25 -18.12
C ILE A 246 -0.74 8.25 -18.39
N ARG A 247 -1.53 8.98 -17.59
CA ARG A 247 -2.99 9.07 -17.78
C ARG A 247 -3.35 9.64 -19.16
N LEU A 248 -2.74 10.75 -19.56
CA LEU A 248 -2.95 11.33 -20.89
C LEU A 248 -2.65 10.32 -22.00
N TRP A 249 -1.50 9.64 -21.93
CA TRP A 249 -1.15 8.61 -22.91
C TRP A 249 -2.17 7.47 -22.94
N MET A 250 -2.70 7.06 -21.79
CA MET A 250 -3.74 6.01 -21.71
C MET A 250 -5.08 6.45 -22.30
N GLU A 251 -5.44 7.72 -22.14
CA GLU A 251 -6.65 8.31 -22.74
C GLU A 251 -6.54 8.39 -24.27
N GLU A 252 -5.36 8.73 -24.79
CA GLU A 252 -5.06 8.77 -26.23
C GLU A 252 -4.91 7.37 -26.86
N ASN A 253 -4.55 6.35 -26.06
CA ASN A 253 -4.24 4.99 -26.54
C ASN A 253 -4.96 3.89 -25.73
N PRO A 254 -6.31 3.89 -25.66
CA PRO A 254 -7.06 3.08 -24.68
C PRO A 254 -6.85 1.57 -24.83
N GLU A 255 -6.73 1.05 -26.05
CA GLU A 255 -6.50 -0.38 -26.30
C GLU A 255 -5.08 -0.79 -25.86
N ALA A 256 -4.06 -0.05 -26.31
CA ALA A 256 -2.67 -0.30 -25.94
C ALA A 256 -2.46 -0.14 -24.43
N ALA A 257 -3.12 0.84 -23.81
CA ALA A 257 -3.14 1.03 -22.37
C ALA A 257 -3.72 -0.17 -21.64
N ARG A 258 -4.82 -0.75 -22.14
CA ARG A 258 -5.41 -1.97 -21.55
C ARG A 258 -4.44 -3.14 -21.60
N HIS A 259 -3.78 -3.37 -22.72
CA HIS A 259 -2.76 -4.41 -22.84
C HIS A 259 -1.55 -4.17 -21.94
N LEU A 260 -1.11 -2.91 -21.81
CA LEU A 260 -0.03 -2.55 -20.91
C LEU A 260 -0.41 -2.76 -19.44
N MET A 261 -1.63 -2.38 -19.04
CA MET A 261 -2.14 -2.59 -17.67
C MET A 261 -2.10 -4.07 -17.29
N TRP A 262 -2.40 -4.99 -18.21
CA TRP A 262 -2.32 -6.43 -17.96
C TRP A 262 -0.93 -6.96 -17.65
N ARG A 263 0.14 -6.19 -17.91
CA ARG A 263 1.50 -6.53 -17.45
C ARG A 263 1.62 -6.44 -15.93
N ASN A 264 0.78 -5.66 -15.28
CA ASN A 264 0.61 -5.67 -13.84
C ASN A 264 -0.45 -6.73 -13.47
N GLU A 265 -0.01 -7.93 -13.10
CA GLU A 265 -0.93 -9.02 -12.72
C GLU A 265 -1.68 -8.73 -11.42
N SER A 266 -1.14 -7.84 -10.58
CA SER A 266 -1.77 -7.42 -9.32
C SER A 266 -3.10 -6.72 -9.54
N PHE A 267 -4.11 -7.10 -8.76
CA PHE A 267 -5.44 -6.52 -8.78
C PHE A 267 -5.86 -6.17 -7.35
N VAL A 268 -6.43 -4.98 -7.17
CA VAL A 268 -6.89 -4.48 -5.86
C VAL A 268 -8.41 -4.52 -5.77
N PHE A 269 -8.90 -5.00 -4.64
CA PHE A 269 -10.30 -5.05 -4.25
C PHE A 269 -10.59 -4.01 -3.17
N PHE A 270 -11.81 -3.49 -3.17
CA PHE A 270 -12.21 -2.38 -2.33
C PHE A 270 -13.26 -2.77 -1.29
N ARG A 271 -13.46 -1.88 -0.33
CA ARG A 271 -14.60 -1.85 0.59
C ARG A 271 -15.17 -0.43 0.61
N LYS A 272 -16.47 -0.32 0.89
CA LYS A 272 -17.09 0.98 1.17
C LYS A 272 -16.54 1.51 2.49
N LEU A 273 -16.20 2.79 2.52
CA LEU A 273 -15.86 3.50 3.75
C LEU A 273 -17.07 4.30 4.19
N GLU A 274 -17.32 4.34 5.50
CA GLU A 274 -18.30 5.26 6.07
C GLU A 274 -17.76 6.68 5.96
N ILE A 275 -18.59 7.60 5.48
CA ILE A 275 -18.24 9.01 5.34
C ILE A 275 -18.60 9.69 6.65
N SER A 276 -17.63 9.85 7.55
CA SER A 276 -17.81 10.65 8.78
C SER A 276 -17.63 12.15 8.54
N SER A 277 -17.00 12.55 7.43
CA SER A 277 -16.91 13.94 6.95
C SER A 277 -16.77 13.97 5.42
N PRO A 278 -17.42 14.92 4.71
CA PRO A 278 -17.36 15.04 3.25
C PRO A 278 -16.02 15.55 2.70
N GLU A 279 -15.11 16.04 3.56
CA GLU A 279 -13.78 16.56 3.19
C GLU A 279 -12.66 15.50 3.33
#